data_AF-A0A1D2AFH8-F1
#
_entry.id   AF-A0A1D2AFH8-F1
#
_cell.length_a   1.000
_cell.length_b   1.000
_cell.length_c   1.000
_cell.angle_alpha   90.00
_cell.angle_beta   90.00
_cell.angle_gamma   90.00
#
_symmetry.space_group_name_H-M   'P 1'
#
loop_
_entity.id
_entity.type
_entity.pdbx_description
1 polymer ?
#
loop_
_entity_poly.entity_id
_entity_poly.type
_entity_poly.pdbx_seq_one_letter_code
_entity_poly.pdbx_strand_id
1 'polypeptide(L)'
;FNPILGETFEYHKPSTGIKYLVEQVSHHPPIGAGHAESPLWTYDLVSAPKTKFLGNSVEVYPIGRTRIRLKTTDEVFSLVPPTSKANNVILGSTWVDTYGDYKLLNVTTGARAHMVYKECGWFGSGRYEIDGYIYREDGTKAYILEGKWNEYLDAARCDEAGEMLPDAEILHLWKCKDKPENDPYAFTHFAHELNSANGLSPLPSDSRRRPDRALLEAGQSSEAAVAKYNLEEMQRKERREREERGEVWAPRWFRPLGPDAEVLQDEYDNEQCAQYEFTGDLAALEGPRTPEEVPEDSVCGKGFVPWTYPEIHDNLGKEAERQ
;
A
#
# COMPACT_ATOMS: atom_id res chain seq x y z
N PHE A 1 -4.23 -10.18 5.51
CA PHE A 1 -5.55 -10.04 6.16
C PHE A 1 -6.37 -9.05 5.37
N ASN A 2 -7.68 -9.28 5.20
CA ASN A 2 -8.57 -8.23 4.67
C ASN A 2 -8.86 -7.25 5.81
N PRO A 3 -8.55 -5.95 5.68
CA PRO A 3 -8.88 -4.99 6.72
C PRO A 3 -10.39 -4.89 6.92
N ILE A 4 -10.83 -4.69 8.16
CA ILE A 4 -12.24 -4.38 8.44
C ILE A 4 -12.52 -2.92 8.13
N LEU A 5 -13.78 -2.58 7.89
CA LEU A 5 -14.20 -1.20 7.60
C LEU A 5 -13.74 -0.25 8.71
N GLY A 6 -13.02 0.81 8.32
CA GLY A 6 -12.37 1.84 9.13
C GLY A 6 -11.25 1.37 10.08
N GLU A 7 -10.76 0.14 9.90
CA GLU A 7 -9.44 -0.25 10.42
C GLU A 7 -8.38 0.74 9.92
N THR A 8 -7.48 1.15 10.82
CA THR A 8 -6.36 2.03 10.46
C THR A 8 -5.03 1.30 10.59
N PHE A 9 -3.98 1.85 10.00
CA PHE A 9 -2.62 1.50 10.35
C PHE A 9 -1.75 2.77 10.29
N GLU A 10 -0.95 2.99 11.32
CA GLU A 10 0.01 4.10 11.35
C GLU A 10 1.46 3.61 11.42
N TYR A 11 2.33 4.33 10.75
CA TYR A 11 3.78 4.11 10.79
C TYR A 11 4.51 5.44 10.96
N HIS A 12 5.49 5.45 11.86
CA HIS A 12 6.36 6.60 12.10
C HIS A 12 7.81 6.13 12.09
N LYS A 13 8.63 6.79 11.29
CA LYS A 13 10.08 6.60 11.25
C LYS A 13 10.78 7.89 11.62
N PRO A 14 11.09 8.12 12.91
CA PRO A 14 11.71 9.36 13.38
C PRO A 14 13.02 9.68 12.67
N SER A 15 13.84 8.67 12.34
CA SER A 15 15.14 8.85 11.68
C SER A 15 15.05 9.47 10.28
N THR A 16 13.90 9.35 9.60
CA THR A 16 13.65 9.94 8.28
C THR A 16 12.53 10.98 8.29
N GLY A 17 11.90 11.20 9.45
CA GLY A 17 10.70 12.04 9.58
C GLY A 17 9.49 11.54 8.78
N ILE A 18 9.45 10.26 8.42
CA ILE A 18 8.32 9.71 7.65
C ILE A 18 7.18 9.38 8.60
N LYS A 19 5.99 9.89 8.29
CA LYS A 19 4.74 9.50 8.93
C LYS A 19 3.79 8.96 7.88
N TYR A 20 3.02 7.95 8.23
CA TYR A 20 2.04 7.32 7.35
C TYR A 20 0.80 6.94 8.15
N LEU A 21 -0.37 7.20 7.58
CA LEU A 21 -1.66 6.72 8.06
C LEU A 21 -2.44 6.14 6.89
N VAL A 22 -3.07 4.99 7.10
CA VAL A 22 -4.04 4.41 6.17
C VAL A 22 -5.31 4.03 6.91
N GLU A 23 -6.45 4.12 6.23
CA GLU A 23 -7.76 3.71 6.71
C GLU A 23 -8.45 2.84 5.65
N GLN A 24 -9.13 1.77 6.07
CA GLN A 24 -10.02 1.00 5.21
C GLN A 24 -11.34 1.76 5.02
N VAL A 25 -11.39 2.65 4.04
CA VAL A 25 -12.50 3.58 3.82
C VAL A 25 -13.77 2.93 3.25
N SER A 26 -13.66 1.75 2.64
CA SER A 26 -14.79 0.98 2.11
C SER A 26 -14.52 -0.53 2.20
N HIS A 27 -15.56 -1.35 2.38
CA HIS A 27 -15.43 -2.81 2.41
C HIS A 27 -16.08 -3.50 1.19
N HIS A 28 -17.07 -2.88 0.55
CA HIS A 28 -17.74 -3.39 -0.63
C HIS A 28 -17.92 -2.28 -1.69
N PRO A 29 -16.98 -2.11 -2.65
CA PRO A 29 -15.72 -2.86 -2.77
C PRO A 29 -14.70 -2.50 -1.67
N PRO A 30 -13.70 -3.34 -1.40
CA PRO A 30 -12.65 -3.03 -0.44
C PRO A 30 -11.76 -1.92 -1.00
N ILE A 31 -11.70 -0.79 -0.29
CA ILE A 31 -10.85 0.36 -0.63
C ILE A 31 -10.09 0.79 0.63
N GLY A 32 -8.77 0.90 0.52
CA GLY A 32 -7.92 1.57 1.49
C GLY A 32 -7.49 2.94 0.96
N ALA A 33 -7.54 3.96 1.81
CA ALA A 33 -6.98 5.28 1.52
C ALA A 33 -5.84 5.57 2.49
N GLY A 34 -4.72 6.06 1.98
CA GLY A 34 -3.50 6.29 2.74
C GLY A 34 -2.86 7.63 2.41
N HIS A 35 -2.22 8.21 3.42
CA HIS A 35 -1.43 9.43 3.31
C HIS A 35 -0.12 9.26 4.06
N ALA A 36 0.98 9.63 3.43
CA ALA A 36 2.28 9.75 4.06
C ALA A 36 2.89 11.13 3.83
N GLU A 37 3.68 11.58 4.79
CA GLU A 37 4.50 12.77 4.67
C GLU A 37 5.91 12.51 5.17
N SER A 38 6.84 13.24 4.58
CA SER A 38 8.19 13.45 5.09
C SER A 38 8.52 14.95 5.04
N PRO A 39 9.70 15.40 5.52
CA PRO A 39 10.14 16.76 5.29
C PRO A 39 10.25 17.15 3.80
N LEU A 40 10.38 16.16 2.89
CA LEU A 40 10.68 16.38 1.48
C LEU A 40 9.51 16.13 0.53
N TRP A 41 8.53 15.32 0.93
CA TRP A 41 7.45 14.90 0.03
C TRP A 41 6.17 14.54 0.78
N THR A 42 5.05 14.53 0.06
CA THR A 42 3.81 13.84 0.46
C THR A 42 3.50 12.71 -0.51
N TYR A 43 2.78 11.70 -0.03
CA TYR A 43 2.38 10.51 -0.77
C TYR A 43 0.91 10.21 -0.46
N ASP A 44 0.07 10.22 -1.48
CA ASP A 44 -1.34 9.87 -1.38
C ASP A 44 -1.61 8.57 -2.11
N LEU A 45 -2.38 7.67 -1.49
CA LEU A 45 -2.74 6.37 -2.03
C LEU A 45 -4.24 6.12 -1.88
N VAL A 46 -4.87 5.66 -2.94
CA VAL A 46 -6.14 4.96 -2.92
C VAL A 46 -5.89 3.59 -3.53
N SER A 47 -6.23 2.52 -2.82
CA SER A 47 -6.00 1.13 -3.27
C SER A 47 -7.28 0.32 -3.18
N ALA A 48 -7.73 -0.21 -4.31
CA ALA A 48 -8.95 -1.00 -4.46
C ALA A 48 -8.66 -2.29 -5.26
N PRO A 49 -7.68 -3.12 -4.86
CA PRO A 49 -7.17 -4.20 -5.68
C PRO A 49 -8.28 -5.17 -6.09
N LYS A 50 -8.29 -5.56 -7.37
CA LYS A 50 -9.22 -6.58 -7.89
C LYS A 50 -8.46 -7.86 -8.17
N THR A 51 -9.01 -8.99 -7.73
CA THR A 51 -8.39 -10.29 -7.92
C THR A 51 -9.16 -11.16 -8.91
N LYS A 52 -8.46 -11.91 -9.75
CA LYS A 52 -9.06 -12.90 -10.66
C LYS A 52 -8.36 -14.25 -10.52
N PHE A 53 -9.12 -15.26 -10.14
CA PHE A 53 -8.63 -16.64 -10.05
C PHE A 53 -8.69 -17.31 -11.43
N LEU A 54 -7.58 -17.91 -11.85
CA LEU A 54 -7.36 -18.50 -13.17
C LEU A 54 -7.06 -20.00 -13.09
N GLY A 55 -7.52 -20.67 -12.03
CA GLY A 55 -7.30 -22.10 -11.81
C GLY A 55 -6.06 -22.37 -10.95
N ASN A 56 -4.85 -22.32 -11.51
CA ASN A 56 -3.63 -22.51 -10.71
C ASN A 56 -2.91 -21.20 -10.37
N SER A 57 -3.50 -20.05 -10.72
CA SER A 57 -2.94 -18.72 -10.43
C SER A 57 -4.03 -17.73 -10.04
N VAL A 58 -3.61 -16.64 -9.38
CA VAL A 58 -4.44 -15.48 -9.05
C VAL A 58 -3.76 -14.23 -9.60
N GLU A 59 -4.45 -13.50 -10.47
CA GLU A 59 -4.04 -12.14 -10.88
C GLU A 59 -4.59 -11.10 -9.92
N VAL A 60 -3.80 -10.06 -9.67
CA VAL A 60 -4.12 -8.92 -8.82
C VAL A 60 -3.90 -7.65 -9.64
N TYR A 61 -5.00 -6.97 -9.97
CA TYR A 61 -5.00 -5.70 -10.67
C TYR A 61 -4.92 -4.56 -9.65
N PRO A 62 -3.95 -3.64 -9.78
CA PRO A 62 -3.72 -2.59 -8.80
C PRO A 62 -4.63 -1.38 -9.08
N ILE A 63 -5.94 -1.59 -9.02
CA ILE A 63 -6.91 -0.51 -9.18
C ILE A 63 -6.71 0.49 -8.04
N GLY A 64 -6.58 1.77 -8.38
CA GLY A 64 -6.24 2.77 -7.38
C GLY A 64 -5.67 4.04 -7.98
N ARG A 65 -5.09 4.87 -7.12
CA ARG A 65 -4.37 6.08 -7.50
C ARG A 65 -3.22 6.27 -6.53
N THR A 66 -2.05 6.61 -7.05
CA THR A 66 -0.91 7.02 -6.23
C THR A 66 -0.37 8.34 -6.73
N ARG A 67 -0.23 9.32 -5.84
CA ARG A 67 0.39 10.61 -6.15
C ARG A 67 1.51 10.93 -5.17
N ILE A 68 2.60 11.50 -5.68
CA ILE A 68 3.71 12.00 -4.88
C ILE A 68 3.87 13.48 -5.17
N ARG A 69 3.94 14.33 -4.14
CA ARG A 69 4.27 15.75 -4.29
C ARG A 69 5.62 16.02 -3.65
N LEU A 70 6.54 16.60 -4.39
CA LEU A 70 7.82 17.07 -3.85
C LEU A 70 7.62 18.45 -3.21
N LYS A 71 7.89 18.57 -1.90
CA LYS A 71 7.66 19.82 -1.15
C LYS A 71 8.60 20.96 -1.58
N THR A 72 9.77 20.62 -2.13
CA THR A 72 10.80 21.60 -2.53
C THR A 72 10.52 22.27 -3.88
N THR A 73 9.90 21.56 -4.82
CA THR A 73 9.62 22.06 -6.18
C THR A 73 8.13 22.18 -6.48
N ASP A 74 7.27 21.68 -5.59
CA ASP A 74 5.83 21.51 -5.77
C ASP A 74 5.44 20.63 -6.98
N GLU A 75 6.40 19.86 -7.51
CA GLU A 75 6.16 18.91 -8.58
C GLU A 75 5.32 17.74 -8.10
N VAL A 76 4.34 17.35 -8.92
CA VAL A 76 3.44 16.23 -8.64
C VAL A 76 3.71 15.11 -9.61
N PHE A 77 3.80 13.89 -9.08
CA PHE A 77 3.98 12.67 -9.84
C PHE A 77 2.76 11.77 -9.67
N SER A 78 2.27 11.20 -10.77
CA SER A 78 1.26 10.14 -10.75
C SER A 78 1.89 8.81 -11.16
N LEU A 79 1.49 7.73 -10.48
CA LEU A 79 2.04 6.40 -10.66
C LEU A 79 0.94 5.40 -11.00
N VAL A 80 1.16 4.64 -12.07
CA VAL A 80 0.29 3.54 -12.48
C VAL A 80 1.11 2.25 -12.43
N PRO A 81 0.93 1.42 -11.39
CA PRO A 81 1.68 0.18 -11.22
C PRO A 81 1.17 -0.95 -12.13
N PRO A 82 2.03 -1.96 -12.42
CA PRO A 82 1.71 -3.12 -13.24
C PRO A 82 0.87 -4.17 -12.50
N THR A 83 0.35 -5.14 -13.25
CA THR A 83 -0.40 -6.28 -12.68
C THR A 83 0.55 -7.27 -12.00
N SER A 84 0.12 -7.86 -10.89
CA SER A 84 0.83 -8.97 -10.24
C SER A 84 0.07 -10.28 -10.36
N LYS A 85 0.79 -11.40 -10.35
CA LYS A 85 0.22 -12.75 -10.47
C LYS A 85 0.90 -13.69 -9.48
N ALA A 86 0.12 -14.31 -8.60
CA ALA A 86 0.57 -15.44 -7.79
C ALA A 86 0.35 -16.72 -8.60
N ASN A 87 1.44 -17.35 -9.00
CA ASN A 87 1.44 -18.61 -9.75
C ASN A 87 1.51 -19.79 -8.78
N ASN A 88 0.99 -20.95 -9.19
CA ASN A 88 1.02 -22.21 -8.44
C ASN A 88 0.40 -22.09 -7.04
N VAL A 89 -0.81 -21.53 -6.95
CA VAL A 89 -1.52 -21.37 -5.67
C VAL A 89 -2.22 -22.65 -5.21
N ILE A 90 -2.39 -23.65 -6.09
CA ILE A 90 -2.95 -24.98 -5.75
C ILE A 90 -1.90 -26.08 -5.88
N LEU A 91 -1.19 -26.13 -7.02
CA LEU A 91 -0.22 -27.16 -7.34
C LEU A 91 1.12 -26.56 -7.71
N GLY A 92 2.19 -27.05 -7.06
CA GLY A 92 3.56 -26.62 -7.25
C GLY A 92 4.02 -25.60 -6.20
N SER A 93 5.25 -25.11 -6.34
CA SER A 93 5.78 -24.07 -5.46
C SER A 93 5.25 -22.71 -5.92
N THR A 94 4.59 -22.00 -5.01
CA THR A 94 4.04 -20.66 -5.27
C THR A 94 5.16 -19.65 -5.55
N TRP A 95 4.94 -18.79 -6.55
CA TRP A 95 5.84 -17.68 -6.84
C TRP A 95 5.06 -16.51 -7.41
N VAL A 96 5.58 -15.29 -7.24
CA VAL A 96 4.95 -14.06 -7.69
C VAL A 96 5.64 -13.57 -8.95
N ASP A 97 4.83 -13.21 -9.95
CA ASP A 97 5.26 -12.42 -11.09
C ASP A 97 4.62 -11.03 -11.02
N THR A 98 5.27 -10.05 -11.62
CA THR A 98 4.71 -8.70 -11.82
C THR A 98 5.08 -8.26 -13.22
N TYR A 99 4.08 -7.88 -14.02
CA TYR A 99 4.24 -7.65 -15.45
C TYR A 99 3.27 -6.61 -16.02
N GLY A 100 3.65 -6.08 -17.18
CA GLY A 100 2.94 -5.00 -17.87
C GLY A 100 3.61 -3.65 -17.65
N ASP A 101 2.88 -2.59 -17.97
CA ASP A 101 3.39 -1.23 -17.91
C ASP A 101 3.43 -0.71 -16.47
N TYR A 102 4.57 -0.14 -16.09
CA TYR A 102 4.70 0.77 -14.97
C TYR A 102 4.92 2.17 -15.55
N LYS A 103 4.01 3.09 -15.25
CA LYS A 103 4.07 4.47 -15.74
C LYS A 103 4.24 5.44 -14.56
N LEU A 104 5.19 6.35 -14.70
CA LEU A 104 5.44 7.45 -13.79
C LEU A 104 5.39 8.75 -14.59
N LEU A 105 4.42 9.62 -14.31
CA LEU A 105 4.28 10.90 -14.99
C LEU A 105 4.51 12.03 -13.99
N ASN A 106 5.45 12.92 -14.27
CA ASN A 106 5.51 14.24 -13.63
C ASN A 106 4.44 15.12 -14.28
N VAL A 107 3.33 15.34 -13.59
CA VAL A 107 2.20 16.08 -14.16
C VAL A 107 2.43 17.58 -14.23
N THR A 108 3.42 18.08 -13.49
CA THR A 108 3.82 19.49 -13.51
C THR A 108 4.61 19.84 -14.77
N THR A 109 5.49 18.93 -15.23
CA THR A 109 6.41 19.18 -16.36
C THR A 109 6.06 18.40 -17.63
N GLY A 110 5.42 17.24 -17.51
CA GLY A 110 5.18 16.30 -18.61
C GLY A 110 6.32 15.31 -18.84
N ALA A 111 7.45 15.44 -18.13
CA ALA A 111 8.49 14.41 -18.12
C ALA A 111 7.93 13.10 -17.52
N ARG A 112 8.38 11.95 -18.02
CA ARG A 112 7.81 10.65 -17.63
C ARG A 112 8.82 9.53 -17.69
N ALA A 113 8.61 8.50 -16.87
CA ALA A 113 9.26 7.21 -17.05
C ALA A 113 8.20 6.17 -17.44
N HIS A 114 8.52 5.36 -18.44
CA HIS A 114 7.73 4.21 -18.83
C HIS A 114 8.62 2.99 -18.78
N MET A 115 8.27 2.06 -17.89
CA MET A 115 8.96 0.79 -17.70
C MET A 115 8.01 -0.35 -18.05
N VAL A 116 8.53 -1.38 -18.69
CA VAL A 116 7.85 -2.62 -19.02
C VAL A 116 8.41 -3.70 -18.12
N TYR A 117 7.57 -4.20 -17.23
CA TYR A 117 7.86 -5.38 -16.43
C TYR A 117 7.53 -6.59 -17.29
N LYS A 118 8.54 -7.37 -17.67
CA LYS A 118 8.34 -8.49 -18.60
C LYS A 118 7.59 -9.62 -17.91
N GLU A 119 6.53 -10.11 -18.55
CA GLU A 119 5.87 -11.32 -18.10
C GLU A 119 6.81 -12.51 -18.26
N CYS A 120 6.88 -13.35 -17.23
CA CYS A 120 7.67 -14.56 -17.27
C CYS A 120 7.15 -15.51 -18.36
N GLY A 121 7.91 -15.62 -19.44
CA GLY A 121 7.62 -16.48 -20.58
C GLY A 121 8.07 -17.93 -20.36
N TRP A 122 8.07 -18.68 -21.47
CA TRP A 122 8.53 -20.06 -21.50
C TRP A 122 9.95 -20.21 -20.94
N PHE A 123 10.16 -21.25 -20.14
CA PHE A 123 11.44 -21.54 -19.47
C PHE A 123 11.99 -20.41 -18.58
N GLY A 124 11.15 -19.45 -18.17
CA GLY A 124 11.56 -18.36 -17.29
C GLY A 124 12.15 -17.14 -18.01
N SER A 125 12.04 -17.06 -19.33
CA SER A 125 12.47 -15.89 -20.10
C SER A 125 11.74 -14.62 -19.63
N GLY A 126 12.46 -13.52 -19.47
CA GLY A 126 11.88 -12.25 -19.01
C GLY A 126 11.53 -12.21 -17.54
N ARG A 127 11.73 -13.30 -16.79
CA ARG A 127 11.33 -13.36 -15.38
C ARG A 127 12.04 -12.28 -14.57
N TYR A 128 11.22 -11.40 -14.02
CA TYR A 128 11.59 -10.25 -13.20
C TYR A 128 12.22 -9.07 -13.92
N GLU A 129 12.48 -9.18 -15.22
CA GLU A 129 13.17 -8.14 -15.99
C GLU A 129 12.31 -6.88 -16.13
N ILE A 130 12.99 -5.74 -16.07
CA ILE A 130 12.46 -4.41 -16.36
C ILE A 130 13.27 -3.85 -17.52
N ASP A 131 12.59 -3.40 -18.58
CA ASP A 131 13.17 -2.51 -19.59
C ASP A 131 12.37 -1.21 -19.60
N GLY A 132 12.98 -0.06 -19.88
CA GLY A 132 12.23 1.17 -19.96
C GLY A 132 13.03 2.38 -20.38
N TYR A 133 12.37 3.53 -20.36
CA TYR A 133 13.01 4.80 -20.65
C TYR A 133 12.46 5.92 -19.76
N ILE A 134 13.30 6.90 -19.49
CA ILE A 134 12.89 8.22 -19.02
C ILE A 134 12.83 9.14 -20.24
N TYR A 135 11.71 9.84 -20.38
CA TYR A 135 11.42 10.79 -21.43
C TYR A 135 11.43 12.22 -20.87
N ARG A 136 11.98 13.15 -21.64
CA ARG A 136 11.83 14.59 -21.38
C ARG A 136 10.41 15.05 -21.69
N GLU A 137 10.13 16.28 -21.33
CA GLU A 137 8.85 16.97 -21.57
C GLU A 137 8.47 16.95 -23.07
N ASP A 138 9.44 17.10 -23.97
CA ASP A 138 9.25 17.06 -25.43
C ASP A 138 9.02 15.64 -25.99
N GLY A 139 9.06 14.61 -25.14
CA GLY A 139 8.89 13.21 -25.52
C GLY A 139 10.15 12.52 -26.06
N THR A 140 11.30 13.20 -26.09
CA THR A 140 12.58 12.55 -26.43
C THR A 140 13.07 11.66 -25.28
N LYS A 141 13.72 10.56 -25.61
CA LYS A 141 14.38 9.69 -24.62
C LYS A 141 15.58 10.42 -24.02
N ALA A 142 15.75 10.27 -22.71
CA ALA A 142 16.87 10.83 -21.95
C ALA A 142 17.73 9.75 -21.30
N TYR A 143 17.06 8.72 -20.75
CA TYR A 143 17.72 7.59 -20.11
C TYR A 143 17.06 6.30 -20.56
N ILE A 144 17.88 5.26 -20.76
CA ILE A 144 17.44 3.87 -20.78
C ILE A 144 17.42 3.36 -19.35
N LEU A 145 16.41 2.55 -19.02
CA LEU A 145 16.22 1.89 -17.74
C LEU A 145 16.29 0.39 -17.94
N GLU A 146 17.10 -0.29 -17.12
CA GLU A 146 17.20 -1.74 -17.13
C GLU A 146 17.30 -2.26 -15.70
N GLY A 147 16.72 -3.42 -15.43
CA GLY A 147 16.84 -4.00 -14.10
C GLY A 147 16.07 -5.27 -13.91
N LYS A 148 15.93 -5.63 -12.64
CA LYS A 148 15.03 -6.68 -12.20
C LYS A 148 14.29 -6.21 -10.96
N TRP A 149 12.96 -6.26 -10.97
CA TRP A 149 12.16 -5.67 -9.88
C TRP A 149 12.40 -6.32 -8.50
N ASN A 150 13.00 -7.51 -8.47
CA ASN A 150 13.37 -8.21 -7.25
C ASN A 150 14.83 -7.99 -6.83
N GLU A 151 15.68 -7.33 -7.64
CA GLU A 151 17.13 -7.19 -7.41
C GLU A 151 17.64 -5.74 -7.51
N TYR A 152 17.40 -5.03 -8.61
CA TYR A 152 17.93 -3.68 -8.85
C TYR A 152 17.22 -2.93 -9.99
N LEU A 153 17.47 -1.63 -10.09
CA LEU A 153 17.08 -0.78 -11.23
C LEU A 153 18.22 0.19 -11.51
N ASP A 154 18.70 0.21 -12.75
CA ASP A 154 19.77 1.06 -13.24
C ASP A 154 19.25 1.98 -14.35
N ALA A 155 19.96 3.10 -14.55
CA ALA A 155 19.72 4.04 -15.63
C ALA A 155 21.04 4.43 -16.31
N ALA A 156 20.99 4.65 -17.62
CA ALA A 156 22.12 5.21 -18.37
C ALA A 156 21.61 6.24 -19.37
N ARG A 157 22.41 7.28 -19.65
CA ARG A 157 22.04 8.26 -20.70
C ARG A 157 21.94 7.55 -22.04
N CYS A 158 20.91 7.86 -22.81
CA CYS A 158 20.70 7.31 -24.15
C CYS A 158 20.45 8.42 -25.19
N ASP A 159 20.61 8.06 -26.46
CA ASP A 159 20.21 8.91 -27.58
C ASP A 159 18.69 8.83 -27.85
N GLU A 160 18.23 9.55 -28.88
CA GLU A 160 16.82 9.57 -29.26
C GLU A 160 16.29 8.21 -29.75
N ALA A 161 17.17 7.34 -30.28
CA ALA A 161 16.79 5.97 -30.64
C ALA A 161 16.61 5.09 -29.39
N GLY A 162 17.22 5.48 -28.27
CA GLY A 162 17.22 4.76 -27.00
C GLY A 162 18.46 3.91 -26.81
N GLU A 163 19.47 4.05 -27.68
CA GLU A 163 20.74 3.38 -27.52
C GLU A 163 21.57 4.09 -26.47
N MET A 164 22.20 3.32 -25.58
CA MET A 164 23.07 3.86 -24.53
C MET A 164 24.23 4.63 -25.16
N LEU A 165 24.53 5.83 -24.63
CA LEU A 165 25.67 6.61 -25.12
C LEU A 165 26.99 5.89 -24.77
N PRO A 166 28.01 5.91 -25.66
CA PRO A 166 29.26 5.18 -25.43
C PRO A 166 30.02 5.54 -24.15
N ASP A 167 29.83 6.76 -23.64
CA ASP A 167 30.44 7.31 -22.41
C ASP A 167 29.41 7.46 -21.27
N ALA A 168 28.24 6.83 -21.38
CA ALA A 168 27.24 6.87 -20.32
C ALA A 168 27.73 6.14 -19.06
N GLU A 169 27.73 6.86 -17.93
CA GLU A 169 27.84 6.24 -16.62
C GLU A 169 26.54 5.51 -16.27
N ILE A 170 26.67 4.33 -15.66
CA ILE A 170 25.53 3.59 -15.11
C ILE A 170 25.17 4.18 -13.75
N LEU A 171 23.96 4.72 -13.66
CA LEU A 171 23.37 5.25 -12.44
C LEU A 171 22.56 4.15 -11.76
N HIS A 172 23.05 3.65 -10.63
CA HIS A 172 22.32 2.67 -9.82
C HIS A 172 21.20 3.36 -9.03
N LEU A 173 19.96 3.30 -9.53
CA LEU A 173 18.81 4.00 -8.95
C LEU A 173 18.30 3.30 -7.69
N TRP A 174 18.27 1.97 -7.71
CA TRP A 174 17.76 1.17 -6.60
C TRP A 174 18.41 -0.21 -6.55
N LYS A 175 18.56 -0.74 -5.34
CA LYS A 175 18.98 -2.12 -5.09
C LYS A 175 18.13 -2.71 -3.97
N CYS A 176 17.63 -3.92 -4.21
CA CYS A 176 16.91 -4.71 -3.24
C CYS A 176 17.80 -4.97 -2.02
N LYS A 177 17.23 -4.80 -0.82
CA LYS A 177 17.91 -5.14 0.42
C LYS A 177 17.85 -6.64 0.66
N ASP A 178 18.88 -7.16 1.30
CA ASP A 178 18.90 -8.55 1.76
C ASP A 178 17.69 -8.82 2.67
N LYS A 179 17.19 -10.04 2.59
CA LYS A 179 16.06 -10.51 3.38
C LYS A 179 16.57 -11.40 4.52
N PRO A 180 15.86 -11.47 5.66
CA PRO A 180 16.12 -12.49 6.67
C PRO A 180 16.20 -13.89 6.05
N GLU A 181 17.19 -14.67 6.48
CA GLU A 181 17.31 -16.06 6.05
C GLU A 181 16.24 -16.91 6.73
N ASN A 182 15.68 -17.88 6.00
CA ASN A 182 14.71 -18.87 6.50
C ASN A 182 13.44 -18.27 7.14
N ASP A 183 13.05 -17.05 6.76
CA ASP A 183 11.80 -16.46 7.25
C ASP A 183 10.58 -17.29 6.83
N PRO A 184 9.70 -17.70 7.78
CA PRO A 184 8.57 -18.58 7.49
C PRO A 184 7.52 -17.97 6.55
N TYR A 185 7.51 -16.64 6.39
CA TYR A 185 6.59 -15.90 5.53
C TYR A 185 7.30 -15.15 4.39
N ALA A 186 8.61 -15.35 4.22
CA ALA A 186 9.48 -14.62 3.30
C ALA A 186 9.42 -13.08 3.46
N PHE A 187 9.21 -12.62 4.70
CA PHE A 187 9.16 -11.20 5.04
C PHE A 187 10.52 -10.51 4.88
N THR A 188 10.50 -9.23 4.51
CA THR A 188 11.67 -8.35 4.57
C THR A 188 11.89 -7.87 6.01
N HIS A 189 13.08 -7.36 6.32
CA HIS A 189 13.31 -6.68 7.61
C HIS A 189 12.30 -5.56 7.87
N PHE A 190 11.92 -4.82 6.82
CA PHE A 190 10.90 -3.78 6.93
C PHE A 190 9.50 -4.35 7.23
N ALA A 191 9.11 -5.48 6.64
CA ALA A 191 7.81 -6.10 6.93
C ALA A 191 7.69 -6.55 8.39
N HIS A 192 8.78 -7.04 9.01
CA HIS A 192 8.84 -7.31 10.45
C HIS A 192 8.67 -6.04 11.28
N GLU A 193 9.28 -4.92 10.86
CA GLU A 193 9.14 -3.62 11.53
C GLU A 193 7.68 -3.14 11.58
N LEU A 194 6.89 -3.38 10.52
CA LEU A 194 5.50 -2.93 10.42
C LEU A 194 4.58 -3.51 11.50
N ASN A 195 4.91 -4.68 12.07
CA ASN A 195 4.09 -5.30 13.10
C ASN A 195 4.50 -4.88 14.52
N SER A 196 5.57 -4.08 14.65
CA SER A 196 6.03 -3.52 15.93
C SER A 196 5.34 -2.17 16.23
N ALA A 197 5.20 -1.86 17.52
CA ALA A 197 4.80 -0.53 17.95
C ALA A 197 5.94 0.49 17.83
N ASN A 198 7.20 0.08 17.96
CA ASN A 198 8.39 0.96 17.93
C ASN A 198 8.22 2.23 18.80
N GLY A 199 7.61 2.11 19.98
CA GLY A 199 7.34 3.23 20.89
C GLY A 199 6.13 4.10 20.54
N LEU A 200 5.38 3.79 19.47
CA LEU A 200 4.09 4.40 19.19
C LEU A 200 3.02 3.87 20.15
N SER A 201 2.07 4.74 20.52
CA SER A 201 0.79 4.33 21.11
C SER A 201 -0.24 4.26 19.99
N PRO A 202 -0.52 3.05 19.43
CA PRO A 202 -1.33 2.95 18.22
C PRO A 202 -2.76 3.40 18.47
N LEU A 203 -3.40 3.99 17.45
CA LEU A 203 -4.84 4.29 17.47
C LEU A 203 -5.64 3.05 17.93
N PRO A 204 -6.79 3.23 18.60
CA PRO A 204 -7.66 2.10 18.92
C PRO A 204 -7.97 1.25 17.69
N SER A 205 -8.13 1.88 16.51
CA SER A 205 -8.35 1.26 15.20
C SER A 205 -7.16 0.51 14.59
N ASP A 206 -5.97 0.62 15.20
CA ASP A 206 -4.75 0.20 14.52
C ASP A 206 -4.68 -1.31 14.32
N SER A 207 -4.31 -1.73 13.11
CA SER A 207 -4.17 -3.13 12.71
C SER A 207 -3.27 -3.96 13.63
N ARG A 208 -2.30 -3.38 14.33
CA ARG A 208 -1.44 -4.09 15.27
C ARG A 208 -2.19 -4.56 16.53
N ARG A 209 -3.35 -3.97 16.82
CA ARG A 209 -4.23 -4.38 17.93
C ARG A 209 -5.17 -5.52 17.54
N ARG A 210 -5.14 -5.98 16.29
CA ARG A 210 -5.98 -7.10 15.82
C ARG A 210 -5.60 -8.42 16.50
N PRO A 211 -6.53 -9.05 17.25
CA PRO A 211 -6.23 -10.28 17.96
C PRO A 211 -5.93 -11.45 17.01
N ASP A 212 -6.62 -11.54 15.88
CA ASP A 212 -6.40 -12.60 14.90
C ASP A 212 -5.00 -12.54 14.26
N ARG A 213 -4.47 -11.33 14.05
CA ARG A 213 -3.10 -11.12 13.58
C ARG A 213 -2.07 -11.50 14.63
N ALA A 214 -2.25 -11.03 15.87
CA ALA A 214 -1.34 -11.31 16.98
C ALA A 214 -1.27 -12.82 17.29
N LEU A 215 -2.41 -13.51 17.29
CA LEU A 215 -2.49 -14.95 17.50
C LEU A 215 -1.80 -15.73 16.37
N LEU A 216 -1.98 -15.31 15.11
CA LEU A 216 -1.32 -15.96 13.97
C LEU A 216 0.20 -15.81 14.05
N GLU A 217 0.69 -14.61 14.40
CA GLU A 217 2.11 -14.35 14.59
C GLU A 217 2.72 -15.16 15.75
N ALA A 218 1.91 -15.43 16.79
CA ALA A 218 2.27 -16.31 17.90
C ALA A 218 2.18 -17.82 17.56
N GLY A 219 1.82 -18.18 16.32
CA GLY A 219 1.67 -19.58 15.88
C GLY A 219 0.40 -20.26 16.38
N GLN A 220 -0.54 -19.51 16.96
CA GLN A 220 -1.80 -19.99 17.52
C GLN A 220 -2.90 -19.98 16.45
N SER A 221 -2.72 -20.82 15.41
CA SER A 221 -3.56 -20.80 14.20
C SER A 221 -5.05 -21.06 14.44
N SER A 222 -5.38 -21.94 15.40
CA SER A 222 -6.78 -22.28 15.72
C SER A 222 -7.49 -21.10 16.38
N GLU A 223 -6.83 -20.48 17.36
CA GLU A 223 -7.31 -19.31 18.08
C GLU A 223 -7.41 -18.09 17.14
N ALA A 224 -6.42 -17.92 16.25
CA ALA A 224 -6.45 -16.89 15.21
C ALA A 224 -7.68 -17.04 14.29
N ALA A 225 -8.03 -18.27 13.91
CA ALA A 225 -9.22 -18.53 13.09
C ALA A 225 -10.53 -18.19 13.84
N VAL A 226 -10.62 -18.49 15.14
CA VAL A 226 -11.77 -18.12 15.98
C VAL A 226 -11.87 -16.60 16.13
N ALA A 227 -10.76 -15.92 16.42
CA ALA A 227 -10.72 -14.46 16.54
C ALA A 227 -11.11 -13.78 15.21
N LYS A 228 -10.62 -14.30 14.08
CA LYS A 228 -10.99 -13.83 12.74
C LYS A 228 -12.49 -13.99 12.48
N TYR A 229 -13.06 -15.15 12.80
CA TYR A 229 -14.50 -15.40 12.65
C TYR A 229 -15.34 -14.41 13.47
N ASN A 230 -14.99 -14.21 14.74
CA ASN A 230 -15.70 -13.27 15.61
C ASN A 230 -15.63 -11.84 15.08
N LEU A 231 -14.46 -11.42 14.61
CA LEU A 231 -14.26 -10.09 14.03
C LEU A 231 -15.12 -9.86 12.78
N GLU A 232 -15.18 -10.85 11.89
CA GLU A 232 -16.03 -10.79 10.70
C GLU A 232 -17.52 -10.79 11.03
N GLU A 233 -17.97 -11.55 12.04
CA GLU A 233 -19.36 -11.53 12.49
C GLU A 233 -19.74 -10.18 13.10
N MET A 234 -18.85 -9.57 13.89
CA MET A 234 -19.05 -8.21 14.42
C MET A 234 -19.20 -7.19 13.28
N GLN A 235 -18.34 -7.26 12.26
CA GLN A 235 -18.42 -6.39 11.08
C GLN A 235 -19.74 -6.60 10.31
N ARG A 236 -20.18 -7.85 10.13
CA ARG A 236 -21.45 -8.16 9.47
C ARG A 236 -22.65 -7.65 10.26
N LYS A 237 -22.61 -7.79 11.59
CA LYS A 237 -23.67 -7.32 12.49
C LYS A 237 -23.82 -5.80 12.40
N GLU A 238 -22.74 -5.04 12.55
CA GLU A 238 -22.88 -3.59 12.44
C GLU A 238 -23.35 -3.16 11.05
N ARG A 239 -22.83 -3.75 9.97
CA ARG A 239 -23.29 -3.39 8.63
C ARG A 239 -24.82 -3.47 8.54
N ARG A 240 -25.43 -4.52 9.09
CA ARG A 240 -26.90 -4.68 9.15
C ARG A 240 -27.55 -3.58 9.99
N GLU A 241 -27.06 -3.34 11.20
CA GLU A 241 -27.62 -2.32 12.09
C GLU A 241 -27.53 -0.90 11.51
N ARG A 242 -26.43 -0.57 10.84
CA ARG A 242 -26.23 0.71 10.13
C ARG A 242 -27.20 0.85 8.96
N GLU A 243 -27.38 -0.20 8.17
CA GLU A 243 -28.34 -0.24 7.06
C GLU A 243 -29.79 -0.13 7.55
N GLU A 244 -30.15 -0.79 8.65
CA GLU A 244 -31.47 -0.69 9.29
C GLU A 244 -31.80 0.73 9.78
N ARG A 245 -30.77 1.49 10.20
CA ARG A 245 -30.90 2.91 10.59
C ARG A 245 -30.89 3.88 9.41
N GLY A 246 -30.58 3.41 8.19
CA GLY A 246 -30.41 4.28 7.02
C GLY A 246 -29.18 5.20 7.11
N GLU A 247 -28.19 4.82 7.91
CA GLU A 247 -26.95 5.56 8.10
C GLU A 247 -25.95 5.24 6.99
N VAL A 248 -25.19 6.25 6.57
CA VAL A 248 -24.12 6.10 5.57
C VAL A 248 -22.77 6.08 6.29
N TRP A 249 -21.91 5.13 5.91
CA TRP A 249 -20.55 5.09 6.40
C TRP A 249 -19.76 6.34 5.99
N ALA A 250 -19.05 6.96 6.93
CA ALA A 250 -18.07 8.00 6.64
C ALA A 250 -16.73 7.61 7.27
N PRO A 251 -15.63 7.59 6.49
CA PRO A 251 -14.29 7.40 7.05
C PRO A 251 -13.90 8.57 7.95
N ARG A 252 -13.00 8.33 8.90
CA ARG A 252 -12.59 9.32 9.89
C ARG A 252 -11.53 10.27 9.37
N TRP A 253 -10.55 9.75 8.64
CA TRP A 253 -9.35 10.48 8.25
C TRP A 253 -9.32 10.89 6.78
N PHE A 254 -10.30 10.41 6.01
CA PHE A 254 -10.37 10.59 4.58
C PHE A 254 -11.77 10.99 4.14
N ARG A 255 -11.82 11.87 3.15
CA ARG A 255 -13.07 12.32 2.53
C ARG A 255 -13.14 11.83 1.09
N PRO A 256 -14.27 11.26 0.64
CA PRO A 256 -14.44 10.91 -0.77
C PRO A 256 -14.42 12.19 -1.62
N LEU A 257 -13.73 12.11 -2.76
CA LEU A 257 -13.74 13.16 -3.76
C LEU A 257 -15.01 13.09 -4.60
N GLY A 258 -15.54 14.25 -4.99
CA GLY A 258 -16.71 14.34 -5.85
C GLY A 258 -16.42 13.92 -7.30
N PRO A 259 -17.45 13.84 -8.16
CA PRO A 259 -17.30 13.44 -9.56
C PRO A 259 -16.34 14.34 -10.35
N ASP A 260 -16.20 15.61 -9.94
CA ASP A 260 -15.30 16.59 -10.58
C ASP A 260 -13.84 16.49 -10.12
N ALA A 261 -13.47 15.41 -9.40
CA ALA A 261 -12.09 15.18 -9.01
C ALA A 261 -11.20 15.10 -10.25
N GLU A 262 -10.05 15.76 -10.20
CA GLU A 262 -9.05 15.66 -11.26
C GLU A 262 -8.56 14.21 -11.38
N VAL A 263 -8.69 13.65 -12.58
CA VAL A 263 -8.14 12.34 -12.97
C VAL A 263 -7.03 12.59 -13.97
N LEU A 264 -5.81 12.20 -13.62
CA LEU A 264 -4.65 12.36 -14.49
C LEU A 264 -4.61 11.25 -15.54
N GLN A 265 -3.80 11.45 -16.58
CA GLN A 265 -3.64 10.46 -17.64
C GLN A 265 -3.26 9.09 -17.06
N ASP A 266 -3.92 8.03 -17.53
CA ASP A 266 -3.76 6.64 -17.09
C ASP A 266 -4.20 6.33 -15.63
N GLU A 267 -4.68 7.32 -14.87
CA GLU A 267 -5.31 7.05 -13.56
C GLU A 267 -6.71 6.43 -13.74
N TYR A 268 -7.12 5.63 -12.74
CA TYR A 268 -8.50 5.17 -12.66
C TYR A 268 -9.41 6.30 -12.20
N ASP A 269 -10.52 6.52 -12.92
CA ASP A 269 -11.50 7.53 -12.55
C ASP A 269 -12.34 7.10 -11.32
N ASN A 270 -13.19 8.02 -10.85
CA ASN A 270 -14.07 7.80 -9.70
C ASN A 270 -15.13 6.70 -9.93
N GLU A 271 -15.52 6.42 -11.17
CA GLU A 271 -16.48 5.36 -11.48
C GLU A 271 -15.83 3.98 -11.36
N GLN A 272 -14.55 3.90 -11.72
CA GLN A 272 -13.73 2.70 -11.61
C GLN A 272 -13.25 2.45 -10.17
N CYS A 273 -12.88 3.53 -9.47
CA CYS A 273 -12.35 3.52 -8.11
C CYS A 273 -12.64 4.87 -7.43
N ALA A 274 -13.53 4.88 -6.43
CA ALA A 274 -13.81 6.08 -5.65
C ALA A 274 -12.50 6.63 -5.05
N GLN A 275 -12.21 7.89 -5.33
CA GLN A 275 -11.00 8.56 -4.87
C GLN A 275 -11.24 9.23 -3.53
N TYR A 276 -10.18 9.33 -2.72
CA TYR A 276 -10.23 9.92 -1.39
C TYR A 276 -9.08 10.92 -1.24
N GLU A 277 -9.31 11.94 -0.43
CA GLU A 277 -8.26 12.85 0.04
C GLU A 277 -8.14 12.74 1.56
N PHE A 278 -6.93 12.96 2.06
CA PHE A 278 -6.66 13.02 3.48
C PHE A 278 -7.20 14.32 4.08
N THR A 279 -7.95 14.22 5.16
CA THR A 279 -8.52 15.38 5.90
C THR A 279 -7.98 15.49 7.32
N GLY A 280 -7.13 14.56 7.73
CA GLY A 280 -6.54 14.54 9.05
C GLY A 280 -5.36 15.52 9.21
N ASP A 281 -4.90 15.62 10.45
CA ASP A 281 -3.64 16.25 10.79
C ASP A 281 -2.69 15.18 11.35
N LEU A 282 -1.63 14.84 10.61
CA LEU A 282 -0.62 13.87 11.05
C LEU A 282 0.22 14.40 12.22
N ALA A 283 0.19 15.70 12.52
CA ALA A 283 0.79 16.25 13.74
C ALA A 283 -0.09 15.97 14.97
N ALA A 284 -1.42 15.93 14.81
CA ALA A 284 -2.35 15.54 15.89
C ALA A 284 -2.21 14.06 16.29
N LEU A 285 -1.45 13.28 15.51
CA LEU A 285 -1.06 11.91 15.83
C LEU A 285 0.16 11.85 16.78
N GLU A 286 0.81 12.95 17.14
CA GLU A 286 1.98 12.94 18.02
C GLU A 286 1.62 12.93 19.52
N GLY A 287 2.43 12.25 20.33
CA GLY A 287 2.35 12.27 21.79
C GLY A 287 1.81 10.98 22.43
N PRO A 288 1.93 10.84 23.77
CA PRO A 288 1.35 9.72 24.50
C PRO A 288 -0.17 9.79 24.42
N ARG A 289 -0.76 8.89 23.63
CA ARG A 289 -2.21 8.70 23.60
C ARG A 289 -2.59 7.73 24.71
N THR A 290 -3.32 8.21 25.71
CA THR A 290 -4.13 7.32 26.55
C THR A 290 -5.20 6.66 25.68
N PRO A 291 -5.72 5.47 26.01
CA PRO A 291 -6.99 5.01 25.46
C PRO A 291 -8.07 6.02 25.88
N GLU A 292 -8.20 7.12 25.14
CA GLU A 292 -9.31 8.04 25.31
C GLU A 292 -10.54 7.32 24.77
N GLU A 293 -11.62 7.32 25.56
CA GLU A 293 -12.94 6.92 25.08
C GLU A 293 -13.23 7.76 23.84
N VAL A 294 -13.22 7.13 22.66
CA VAL A 294 -13.62 7.79 21.43
C VAL A 294 -15.10 8.15 21.61
N PRO A 295 -15.47 9.45 21.61
CA PRO A 295 -16.85 9.85 21.82
C PRO A 295 -17.76 9.13 20.81
N GLU A 296 -18.86 8.53 21.25
CA GLU A 296 -19.75 7.72 20.37
C GLU A 296 -20.26 8.50 19.15
N ASP A 297 -20.32 9.83 19.25
CA ASP A 297 -20.74 10.76 18.21
C ASP A 297 -19.62 11.13 17.22
N SER A 298 -18.37 10.78 17.52
CA SER A 298 -17.20 11.00 16.64
C SER A 298 -16.99 9.90 15.59
N VAL A 299 -17.86 8.89 15.58
CA VAL A 299 -17.89 7.81 14.58
C VAL A 299 -19.32 7.65 14.06
N CYS A 300 -19.49 7.41 12.76
CA CYS A 300 -20.81 7.18 12.17
C CYS A 300 -21.41 5.84 12.63
N GLY A 301 -22.09 5.84 13.78
CA GLY A 301 -22.89 4.72 14.29
C GLY A 301 -23.05 4.78 15.82
N LYS A 302 -24.28 4.87 16.34
CA LYS A 302 -24.52 4.80 17.79
C LYS A 302 -24.26 3.39 18.34
N GLY A 303 -23.41 3.28 19.35
CA GLY A 303 -23.14 2.02 20.09
C GLY A 303 -22.18 1.03 19.42
N PHE A 304 -21.64 1.36 18.24
CA PHE A 304 -20.61 0.58 17.58
C PHE A 304 -19.48 1.51 17.13
N VAL A 305 -18.40 1.52 17.90
CA VAL A 305 -17.11 2.10 17.49
C VAL A 305 -16.39 0.95 16.79
N PRO A 306 -16.28 0.89 15.45
CA PRO A 306 -15.99 -0.38 14.75
C PRO A 306 -14.61 -0.99 15.00
N TRP A 307 -13.85 -0.52 15.99
CA TRP A 307 -12.47 -0.89 16.20
C TRP A 307 -11.85 -0.37 17.49
N THR A 308 -12.56 -0.18 18.60
CA THR A 308 -11.85 -0.11 19.88
C THR A 308 -11.45 -1.53 20.26
N TYR A 309 -10.26 -1.98 19.84
CA TYR A 309 -9.69 -3.21 20.41
C TYR A 309 -9.46 -2.96 21.91
N PRO A 310 -10.14 -3.70 22.80
CA PRO A 310 -10.29 -3.30 24.20
C PRO A 310 -8.95 -3.19 24.93
N GLU A 311 -7.94 -3.98 24.53
CA GLU A 311 -6.63 -4.00 25.20
C GLU A 311 -5.50 -4.17 24.17
N ILE A 312 -4.36 -3.53 24.46
CA ILE A 312 -3.08 -3.83 23.79
C ILE A 312 -2.69 -5.25 24.21
N HIS A 313 -2.56 -6.19 23.28
CA HIS A 313 -2.00 -7.51 23.63
C HIS A 313 -0.54 -7.35 24.07
N ASP A 314 -0.11 -8.12 25.08
CA ASP A 314 1.26 -8.23 25.64
C ASP A 314 2.43 -8.38 24.63
N ASN A 315 2.14 -8.62 23.35
CA ASN A 315 3.14 -8.78 22.30
C ASN A 315 3.44 -7.45 21.59
N LEU A 316 2.56 -6.45 21.70
CA LEU A 316 2.73 -5.16 21.06
C LEU A 316 3.85 -4.37 21.76
N GLY A 317 4.96 -4.14 21.05
CA GLY A 317 6.10 -3.38 21.57
C GLY A 317 7.23 -4.23 22.14
N LYS A 318 7.13 -5.57 22.09
CA LYS A 318 8.34 -6.40 22.10
C LYS A 318 9.00 -6.20 20.75
N GLU A 319 10.26 -5.75 20.73
CA GLU A 319 11.07 -5.90 19.52
C GLU A 319 10.95 -7.36 19.07
N ALA A 320 10.89 -7.59 17.76
CA ALA A 320 10.97 -8.93 17.24
C ALA A 320 12.38 -9.48 17.56
N GLU A 321 12.59 -9.93 18.80
CA GLU A 321 13.69 -10.80 19.18
C GLU A 321 13.40 -12.17 18.56
N ARG A 322 13.50 -12.24 17.24
CA ARG A 322 13.48 -13.50 16.50
C ARG A 322 14.81 -13.60 15.77
N GLN A 323 15.60 -14.57 16.25
CA GLN A 323 16.88 -15.02 15.71
C GLN A 323 16.77 -15.43 14.25
#